data_AF-A0A3M1KFU3-F1
#
_entry.id   AF-A0A3M1KFU3-F1
#
_cell.length_a   1.000
_cell.length_b   1.000
_cell.length_c   1.000
_cell.angle_alpha   90.00
_cell.angle_beta   90.00
_cell.angle_gamma   90.00
#
_symmetry.space_group_name_H-M   'P 1'
#
loop_
_entity.id
_entity.type
_entity.pdbx_description
1 polymer ?
#
loop_
_entity_poly.entity_id
_entity_poly.type
_entity_poly.pdbx_seq_one_letter_code
_entity_poly.pdbx_strand_id
1 'polypeptide(L)'
;MIAGRGEAPCRDGCLLINTVLEQSGLDEELADLARRYLEQIQAEFEAWIADMQAEGTLSASPDARRRARSLMCLIKGLRVMAREGTPREALEELIDDFMEGWRVA
;
A
#
# COMPACT_ATOMS: atom_id res chain seq x y z
N MET A 1 -21.56 -4.19 3.59
CA MET A 1 -20.69 -3.97 4.76
C MET A 1 -19.29 -3.83 4.21
N ILE A 2 -18.84 -2.61 3.92
CA ILE A 2 -18.05 -1.81 4.86
C ILE A 2 -18.61 -0.37 4.83
N ALA A 3 -19.23 0.05 5.92
CA ALA A 3 -19.73 1.41 6.06
C ALA A 3 -18.59 2.29 6.59
N GLY A 4 -18.14 3.23 5.78
CA GLY A 4 -17.30 4.33 6.25
C GLY A 4 -18.02 5.08 7.37
N ARG A 5 -17.37 5.14 8.53
CA ARG A 5 -17.81 5.98 9.65
C ARG A 5 -16.59 6.29 10.52
N GLY A 6 -16.05 7.50 10.34
CA GLY A 6 -15.11 8.17 11.23
C GLY A 6 -14.22 7.27 12.09
N GLU A 7 -13.25 6.60 11.48
CA GLU A 7 -12.13 6.08 12.27
C GLU A 7 -11.29 7.29 12.69
N ALA A 8 -10.97 7.37 13.99
CA ALA A 8 -9.81 8.15 14.41
C ALA A 8 -8.66 7.78 13.45
N PRO A 9 -7.84 8.74 12.98
CA PRO A 9 -6.71 8.42 12.13
C PRO A 9 -6.00 7.24 12.79
N CYS A 10 -5.74 6.17 12.04
CA CYS A 10 -5.15 4.96 12.60
C CYS A 10 -3.77 5.32 13.16
N ARG A 11 -3.75 5.79 14.41
CA ARG A 11 -2.57 6.34 15.08
C ARG A 11 -1.50 5.29 15.22
N ASP A 12 -1.92 4.04 15.25
CA ASP A 12 -1.06 2.88 15.45
C ASP A 12 -0.53 2.29 14.14
N GLY A 13 -0.85 2.88 12.96
CA GLY A 13 -0.28 2.48 11.68
C GLY A 13 -1.01 1.31 11.00
N CYS A 14 -0.32 0.22 10.69
CA CYS A 14 -0.90 -0.99 10.07
C CYS A 14 -0.45 -2.22 10.84
N LEU A 15 -1.42 -3.03 11.30
CA LEU A 15 -1.14 -4.24 12.08
C LEU A 15 -0.10 -5.14 11.38
N LEU A 16 -0.31 -5.46 10.10
CA LEU A 16 0.58 -6.35 9.35
C LEU A 16 1.99 -5.77 9.22
N ILE A 17 2.12 -4.48 8.92
CA ILE A 17 3.43 -3.84 8.77
C ILE A 17 4.16 -3.81 10.10
N ASN A 18 3.47 -3.42 11.18
CA ASN A 18 4.05 -3.41 12.52
C ASN A 18 4.49 -4.81 12.94
N THR A 19 3.68 -5.84 12.68
CA THR A 19 4.04 -7.22 12.96
C THR A 19 5.31 -7.62 12.23
N VAL A 20 5.45 -7.31 10.94
CA VAL A 20 6.71 -7.57 10.21
C VAL A 20 7.88 -6.83 10.84
N LEU A 21 7.73 -5.54 11.16
CA LEU A 21 8.82 -4.72 11.69
C LEU A 21 9.25 -5.13 13.11
N GLU A 22 8.32 -5.50 13.98
CA GLU A 22 8.58 -5.74 15.40
C GLU A 22 8.84 -7.21 15.72
N GLN A 23 8.27 -8.15 14.95
CA GLN A 23 8.37 -9.58 15.25
C GLN A 23 9.44 -10.30 14.41
N SER A 24 9.99 -9.68 13.37
CA SER A 24 11.11 -10.28 12.63
C SER A 24 12.29 -10.55 13.58
N GLY A 25 12.76 -11.80 13.63
CA GLY A 25 13.81 -12.23 14.57
C GLY A 25 13.37 -12.47 16.02
N LEU A 26 12.10 -12.20 16.38
CA LEU A 26 11.51 -12.56 17.68
C LEU A 26 10.50 -13.70 17.55
N ASP A 27 9.58 -13.58 16.58
CA ASP A 27 8.58 -14.57 16.20
C ASP A 27 8.48 -14.61 14.67
N GLU A 28 9.34 -15.43 14.06
CA GLU A 28 9.46 -15.50 12.60
C GLU A 28 8.21 -16.09 11.94
N GLU A 29 7.48 -16.98 12.64
CA GLU A 29 6.24 -17.58 12.13
C GLU A 29 5.16 -16.50 11.99
N LEU A 30 5.03 -15.63 13.00
CA LEU A 30 4.09 -14.51 12.99
C LEU A 30 4.49 -13.45 11.97
N ALA A 31 5.78 -13.12 11.86
CA ALA A 31 6.30 -12.20 10.84
C ALA A 31 6.02 -12.72 9.43
N ASP A 32 6.24 -14.02 9.19
CA ASP A 32 5.94 -14.68 7.91
C ASP A 32 4.45 -14.66 7.58
N LEU A 33 3.58 -14.88 8.57
CA LEU A 33 2.15 -14.79 8.36
C LEU A 33 1.74 -13.38 7.90
N ALA A 34 2.28 -12.34 8.54
CA ALA A 34 2.03 -10.96 8.14
C ALA A 34 2.60 -10.64 6.74
N ARG A 35 3.81 -11.14 6.41
CA ARG A 35 4.38 -11.02 5.05
C ARG A 35 3.47 -11.62 3.99
N ARG A 36 2.97 -12.84 4.20
CA ARG A 36 2.06 -13.52 3.27
C ARG A 36 0.78 -12.72 3.00
N TYR A 37 0.17 -12.13 4.03
CA TYR A 37 -1.01 -11.27 3.83
C TYR A 37 -0.68 -10.01 3.03
N LEU A 38 0.46 -9.37 3.29
CA LEU A 38 0.90 -8.20 2.52
C LEU A 38 1.18 -8.56 1.05
N GLU A 39 1.74 -9.75 0.79
CA GLU A 39 1.94 -10.29 -0.56
C GLU A 39 0.64 -10.58 -1.29
N GLN A 40 -0.37 -11.12 -0.59
CA GLN A 40 -1.71 -11.32 -1.14
C GLN A 40 -2.35 -10.01 -1.58
N ILE A 41 -2.31 -8.98 -0.73
CA ILE A 41 -2.85 -7.65 -1.08
C ILE A 41 -2.10 -7.08 -2.30
N GLN A 42 -0.78 -7.27 -2.40
CA GLN A 42 -0.02 -6.83 -3.57
C GLN A 42 -0.44 -7.57 -4.85
N ALA A 43 -0.70 -8.87 -4.77
CA ALA A 43 -1.18 -9.66 -5.89
C ALA A 43 -2.58 -9.22 -6.36
N GLU A 44 -3.46 -8.85 -5.42
CA GLU A 44 -4.76 -8.26 -5.75
C GLU A 44 -4.61 -6.92 -6.48
N PHE A 45 -3.67 -6.06 -6.04
CA PHE A 45 -3.37 -4.83 -6.79
C PHE A 45 -2.81 -5.12 -8.18
N GLU A 46 -1.94 -6.12 -8.34
CA GLU A 46 -1.42 -6.50 -9.66
C GLU A 46 -2.53 -6.93 -10.61
N ALA A 47 -3.46 -7.77 -10.15
CA ALA A 47 -4.61 -8.20 -10.95
C ALA A 47 -5.48 -7.00 -11.36
N TRP A 48 -5.85 -6.15 -10.40
CA TRP A 48 -6.66 -4.97 -10.66
C TRP A 48 -5.99 -3.99 -11.63
N ILE A 49 -4.69 -3.74 -11.48
CA ILE A 49 -3.94 -2.87 -12.38
C ILE A 49 -3.86 -3.48 -13.79
N ALA A 50 -3.67 -4.80 -13.90
CA ALA A 50 -3.62 -5.47 -15.19
C ALA A 50 -4.94 -5.32 -15.95
N ASP A 51 -6.08 -5.47 -15.26
CA ASP A 51 -7.41 -5.27 -15.84
C ASP A 51 -7.57 -3.83 -16.34
N MET A 52 -7.23 -2.84 -15.52
CA MET A 52 -7.31 -1.43 -15.90
C MET A 52 -6.38 -1.04 -17.07
N GLN A 53 -5.17 -1.63 -17.13
CA GLN A 53 -4.25 -1.43 -18.25
C GLN A 53 -4.81 -2.04 -19.54
N ALA A 54 -5.46 -3.21 -19.45
CA ALA A 54 -6.11 -3.85 -20.60
C ALA A 54 -7.32 -3.04 -21.11
N GLU A 55 -8.06 -2.38 -20.20
CA GLU A 55 -9.16 -1.46 -20.53
C GLU A 55 -8.69 -0.10 -21.05
N GLY A 56 -7.40 0.22 -20.93
CA GLY A 56 -6.84 1.51 -21.31
C GLY A 56 -7.21 2.66 -20.36
N THR A 57 -7.64 2.35 -19.13
CA THR A 57 -7.95 3.35 -18.09
C THR A 57 -6.72 3.75 -17.27
N LEU A 58 -5.66 2.93 -17.29
CA LEU A 58 -4.34 3.24 -16.73
C LEU A 58 -3.24 3.13 -17.79
N SER A 59 -2.16 3.92 -17.61
CA SER A 59 -0.98 3.82 -18.47
C SER A 59 -0.38 2.41 -18.43
N ALA A 60 -0.16 1.83 -19.61
CA ALA A 60 0.42 0.50 -19.79
C ALA A 60 1.91 0.38 -19.35
N SER A 61 2.58 1.52 -19.06
CA SER A 61 3.97 1.54 -18.60
C SER A 61 4.11 2.23 -17.24
N PRO A 62 4.74 1.60 -16.23
CA PRO A 62 5.33 0.25 -16.27
C PRO A 62 4.28 -0.88 -16.26
N ASP A 63 4.75 -2.13 -16.43
CA ASP A 63 3.91 -3.34 -16.31
C ASP A 63 3.18 -3.43 -14.96
N ALA A 64 2.00 -4.07 -14.95
CA ALA A 64 1.13 -4.17 -13.78
C ALA A 64 1.85 -4.63 -12.51
N ARG A 65 2.71 -5.66 -12.64
CA ARG A 65 3.50 -6.20 -11.54
C ARG A 65 4.44 -5.17 -10.93
N ARG A 66 5.18 -4.42 -11.76
CA ARG A 66 6.04 -3.32 -11.28
C ARG A 66 5.21 -2.24 -10.61
N ARG A 67 4.08 -1.87 -11.22
CA ARG A 67 3.20 -0.83 -10.67
C ARG A 67 2.62 -1.24 -9.31
N ALA A 68 2.16 -2.48 -9.17
CA ALA A 68 1.65 -3.04 -7.91
C ALA A 68 2.72 -3.07 -6.81
N ARG A 69 3.95 -3.47 -7.12
CA ARG A 69 5.08 -3.40 -6.16
C ARG A 69 5.34 -1.97 -5.71
N SER A 70 5.38 -1.01 -6.63
CA SER A 70 5.59 0.39 -6.29
C SER A 70 4.46 0.95 -5.44
N LEU A 71 3.21 0.60 -5.74
CA LEU A 71 2.04 0.98 -4.94
C LEU A 71 2.12 0.40 -3.52
N MET A 72 2.45 -0.88 -3.40
CA MET A 72 2.62 -1.53 -2.09
C MET A 72 3.78 -0.92 -1.29
N CYS A 73 4.87 -0.52 -1.97
CA CYS A 73 5.97 0.21 -1.35
C CYS A 73 5.50 1.55 -0.76
N LEU A 74 4.75 2.35 -1.55
CA LEU A 74 4.17 3.60 -1.08
C LEU A 74 3.24 3.38 0.12
N ILE A 75 2.28 2.44 0.00
CA ILE A 75 1.34 2.13 1.09
C ILE A 75 2.09 1.78 2.38
N LYS A 76 3.14 0.96 2.28
CA LYS A 76 3.96 0.59 3.44
C LYS A 76 4.65 1.80 4.06
N GLY A 77 5.29 2.63 3.23
CA GLY A 77 5.94 3.86 3.68
C GLY A 77 4.96 4.83 4.36
N LEU A 78 3.81 5.09 3.73
CA LEU A 78 2.79 6.00 4.27
C LEU A 78 2.29 5.56 5.65
N ARG A 79 2.10 4.24 5.87
CA ARG A 79 1.66 3.69 7.16
C ARG A 79 2.73 3.85 8.25
N VAL A 80 4.01 3.74 7.91
CA VAL A 80 5.12 3.97 8.83
C VAL A 80 5.23 5.47 9.17
N MET A 81 5.24 6.34 8.16
CA MET A 81 5.31 7.79 8.35
C MET A 81 4.12 8.34 9.17
N ALA A 82 2.91 7.83 8.92
CA ALA A 82 1.74 8.17 9.73
C ALA A 82 1.92 7.81 11.22
N ARG A 83 2.54 6.65 11.52
CA ARG A 83 2.85 6.22 12.89
C ARG A 83 3.95 7.09 13.53
N GLU A 84 4.90 7.58 12.74
CA GLU A 84 5.94 8.53 13.17
C GLU A 84 5.39 9.96 13.41
N GLY A 85 4.14 10.22 13.05
CA GLY A 85 3.49 11.52 13.26
C GLY A 85 3.67 12.50 12.11
N THR A 86 4.01 12.03 10.90
CA THR A 86 4.03 12.86 9.70
C THR A 86 2.65 13.52 9.49
N PRO A 87 2.60 14.85 9.25
CA PRO A 87 1.34 15.55 8.99
C PRO A 87 0.58 14.93 7.83
N ARG A 88 -0.75 14.93 7.94
CA ARG A 88 -1.63 14.33 6.93
C ARG A 88 -1.40 14.97 5.56
N GLU A 89 -1.19 16.27 5.53
CA GLU A 89 -0.98 17.07 4.33
C GLU A 89 0.25 16.58 3.55
N ALA A 90 1.37 16.31 4.25
CA ALA A 90 2.58 15.79 3.62
C ALA A 90 2.41 14.35 3.10
N LEU A 91 1.57 13.53 3.74
CA LEU A 91 1.24 12.19 3.24
C LEU A 91 0.36 12.26 1.99
N GLU A 92 -0.56 13.22 1.93
CA GLU A 92 -1.43 13.47 0.76
C GLU A 92 -0.62 13.97 -0.44
N GLU A 93 0.34 14.88 -0.23
CA GLU A 93 1.28 15.32 -1.28
C GLU A 93 2.05 14.15 -1.91
N LEU A 94 2.56 13.22 -1.10
CA LEU A 94 3.26 12.03 -1.60
C LEU A 94 2.36 11.09 -2.41
N ILE A 95 1.06 11.03 -2.07
CA ILE A 95 0.08 10.26 -2.85
C ILE A 95 -0.14 10.93 -4.20
N ASP A 96 -0.35 12.24 -4.22
CA ASP A 96 -0.58 13.00 -5.45
C ASP A 96 0.61 12.89 -6.41
N ASP A 97 1.83 13.09 -5.91
CA ASP A 97 3.07 12.96 -6.68
C ASP A 97 3.22 11.55 -7.27
N PHE A 98 2.92 10.51 -6.48
CA PHE A 98 2.99 9.13 -6.96
C PHE A 98 1.96 8.82 -8.05
N MET A 99 0.76 9.38 -7.92
CA MET A 99 -0.36 9.10 -8.82
C MET A 99 -0.27 9.89 -10.13
N GLU A 100 0.55 10.94 -10.21
CA GLU A 100 0.74 11.73 -11.44
C GLU A 100 1.15 10.84 -12.64
N GLY A 101 2.01 9.85 -12.41
CA GLY A 101 2.48 8.90 -13.43
C GLY A 101 1.51 7.75 -13.77
N TRP A 102 0.27 7.77 -13.29
CA TRP A 102 -0.74 6.73 -13.55
C TRP A 102 -1.71 7.10 -14.67
N ARG A 103 -1.83 8.39 -14.96
CA ARG A 103 -2.79 8.92 -15.93
C ARG A 103 -2.47 8.46 -17.36
N VAL A 104 -3.51 8.12 -18.10
CA VAL A 104 -3.46 8.01 -19.57
C VAL A 104 -3.64 9.41 -20.15
N ALA A 105 -2.88 9.74 -21.19
CA ALA A 105 -3.00 11.02 -21.90
C ALA A 105 -4.38 11.19 -22.55
#